data_AF-A0A158AU11-F1
#
_entry.id   AF-A0A158AU11-F1
#
_cell.length_a   1.000
_cell.length_b   1.000
_cell.length_c   1.000
_cell.angle_alpha   90.00
_cell.angle_beta   90.00
_cell.angle_gamma   90.00
#
_symmetry.space_group_name_H-M   'P 1'
#
loop_
_entity.id
_entity.type
_entity.pdbx_description
1 polymer ?
#
loop_
_entity_poly.entity_id
_entity_poly.type
_entity_poly.pdbx_seq_one_letter_code
_entity_poly.pdbx_strand_id
1 'polypeptide(L)'
;MAKAATTQHTDGVFPPPDSLPLDGFTRWSTLKSIVPNSREWVRLREKEGRFPKRVHLSLRCTAWPNRELHKWLADPLNYRAAPAANSTEVA
;
A
#
# COMPACT_ATOMS: atom_id res chain seq x y z
N MET A 1 24.54 -18.54 2.96
CA MET A 1 24.36 -17.35 2.10
C MET A 1 23.17 -16.56 2.65
N ALA A 2 23.40 -15.58 3.53
CA ALA A 2 22.35 -14.84 4.21
C ALA A 2 21.91 -13.64 3.36
N LYS A 3 20.67 -13.65 2.85
CA LYS A 3 20.07 -12.49 2.21
C LYS A 3 19.45 -11.64 3.32
N ALA A 4 20.04 -10.48 3.58
CA ALA A 4 19.57 -9.52 4.56
C ALA A 4 18.11 -9.13 4.26
N ALA A 5 17.18 -9.72 5.00
CA ALA A 5 15.79 -9.29 5.02
C ALA A 5 15.76 -7.96 5.75
N THR A 6 15.55 -6.87 5.02
CA THR A 6 15.24 -5.58 5.62
C THR A 6 13.88 -5.69 6.28
N THR A 7 13.89 -6.09 7.54
CA THR A 7 12.75 -5.98 8.45
C THR A 7 12.56 -4.49 8.71
N GLN A 8 11.62 -3.85 8.00
CA GLN A 8 11.07 -2.57 8.47
C GLN A 8 10.12 -2.86 9.64
N HIS A 9 10.69 -3.22 10.79
CA HIS A 9 10.14 -2.89 12.09
C HIS A 9 10.74 -1.53 12.44
N THR A 10 9.97 -0.48 12.24
CA THR A 10 10.22 0.77 12.96
C THR A 10 9.69 0.56 14.37
N ASP A 11 10.60 0.47 15.32
CA ASP A 11 10.36 0.49 16.75
C ASP A 11 9.33 1.55 17.16
N GLY A 12 8.31 1.11 17.90
CA GLY A 12 7.80 1.80 19.08
C GLY A 12 7.18 3.19 18.98
N VAL A 13 7.12 3.84 17.81
CA VAL A 13 6.43 5.14 17.65
C VAL A 13 5.55 5.01 16.42
N PHE A 14 4.25 4.79 16.64
CA PHE A 14 3.26 5.01 15.58
C PHE A 14 3.21 6.53 15.40
N PRO A 15 3.74 7.11 14.30
CA PRO A 15 3.49 8.51 14.07
C PRO A 15 1.97 8.71 14.00
N PRO A 16 1.44 9.87 14.40
CA PRO A 16 0.04 10.20 14.15
C PRO A 16 -0.30 9.91 12.67
N PRO A 17 -1.57 9.66 12.33
CA PRO A 17 -2.03 9.22 10.99
C PRO A 17 -1.59 10.11 9.81
N ASP A 18 -0.89 11.21 10.09
CA ASP A 18 -0.43 12.26 9.18
C ASP A 18 0.93 12.01 8.51
N SER A 19 1.66 10.93 8.79
CA SER A 19 3.00 10.78 8.19
C SER A 19 3.35 9.35 7.76
N LEU A 20 2.55 8.79 6.86
CA LEU A 20 3.12 7.80 5.92
C LEU A 20 4.29 8.47 5.19
N PRO A 21 5.48 7.85 5.10
CA PRO A 21 6.59 8.44 4.35
C PRO A 21 6.16 8.69 2.91
N LEU A 22 6.58 9.83 2.34
CA LEU A 22 6.11 10.32 1.03
C LEU A 22 6.32 9.31 -0.10
N ASP A 23 7.43 8.57 -0.03
CA ASP A 23 7.78 7.49 -0.95
C ASP A 23 8.02 6.19 -0.19
N GLY A 24 7.80 5.05 -0.85
CA GLY A 24 7.91 3.72 -0.26
C GLY A 24 6.62 2.88 -0.37
N PHE A 25 6.58 1.79 0.39
CA PHE A 25 5.48 0.82 0.36
C PHE A 25 4.92 0.57 1.76
N THR A 26 3.59 0.54 1.87
CA THR A 26 2.87 0.25 3.12
C THR A 26 2.18 -1.10 3.03
N ARG A 27 2.39 -1.94 4.05
CA ARG A 27 1.74 -3.25 4.20
C ARG A 27 0.34 -3.14 4.79
N TRP A 28 -0.47 -4.18 4.59
CA TRP A 28 -1.83 -4.26 5.17
C TRP A 28 -1.87 -4.02 6.69
N SER A 29 -0.88 -4.56 7.43
CA SER A 29 -0.82 -4.42 8.89
C SER A 29 -0.72 -2.98 9.39
N THR A 30 -0.19 -2.07 8.56
CA THR A 30 -0.12 -0.62 8.87
C THR A 30 -1.33 0.10 8.27
N LEU A 31 -1.71 -0.26 7.05
CA LEU A 31 -2.85 0.32 6.34
C LEU A 31 -4.18 0.15 7.10
N LYS A 32 -4.37 -0.98 7.79
CA LYS A 32 -5.59 -1.29 8.58
C LYS A 32 -5.88 -0.29 9.70
N SER A 33 -4.87 0.47 10.16
CA SER A 33 -5.06 1.50 11.19
C SER A 33 -5.55 2.83 10.59
N ILE A 34 -5.37 3.02 9.29
CA ILE A 34 -5.71 4.25 8.56
C ILE A 34 -7.04 4.08 7.83
N VAL A 35 -7.27 2.90 7.25
CA VAL A 35 -8.53 2.57 6.58
C VAL A 35 -9.52 2.01 7.60
N PRO A 36 -10.70 2.61 7.78
CA PRO A 36 -11.71 2.14 8.74
C PRO A 36 -12.39 0.83 8.34
N ASN A 37 -12.08 0.30 7.14
CA ASN A 37 -12.73 -0.85 6.53
C ASN A 37 -11.80 -2.08 6.47
N SER A 38 -12.42 -3.25 6.30
CA SER A 38 -11.74 -4.54 6.22
C SER A 38 -10.90 -4.73 4.95
N ARG A 39 -9.99 -5.73 4.98
CA ARG A 39 -9.14 -6.11 3.85
C ARG A 39 -9.92 -6.44 2.59
N GLU A 40 -11.05 -7.09 2.75
CA GLU A 40 -11.91 -7.47 1.63
C GLU A 40 -12.61 -6.25 1.01
N TRP A 41 -12.94 -5.23 1.80
CA TRP A 41 -13.44 -3.95 1.26
C TRP A 41 -12.41 -3.30 0.35
N VAL A 42 -11.14 -3.29 0.78
CA VAL A 42 -10.03 -2.78 -0.05
C VAL A 42 -9.88 -3.60 -1.34
N ARG A 43 -10.00 -4.93 -1.28
CA ARG A 43 -9.99 -5.77 -2.49
C ARG A 43 -11.12 -5.46 -3.46
N LEU A 44 -12.33 -5.20 -2.97
CA LEU A 44 -13.47 -4.83 -3.81
C LEU A 44 -13.23 -3.46 -4.46
N ARG A 45 -12.76 -2.47 -3.69
CA ARG A 45 -12.43 -1.14 -4.23
C ARG A 45 -11.28 -1.16 -5.22
N GLU A 46 -10.29 -2.03 -5.01
CA GLU A 46 -9.20 -2.27 -5.97
C GLU A 46 -9.75 -2.81 -7.30
N LYS A 47 -10.71 -3.76 -7.25
CA LYS A 47 -11.40 -4.25 -8.46
C LYS A 47 -12.22 -3.16 -9.16
N GLU A 48 -12.85 -2.26 -8.39
CA GLU A 48 -13.56 -1.10 -8.94
C GLU A 48 -12.62 -0.01 -9.49
N GLY A 49 -11.31 -0.08 -9.22
CA GLY A 49 -10.33 0.95 -9.60
C GLY A 49 -10.40 2.22 -8.73
N ARG A 50 -11.07 2.16 -7.58
CA ARG A 50 -11.20 3.28 -6.62
C ARG A 50 -10.19 3.23 -5.47
N PHE A 51 -9.33 2.22 -5.46
CA PHE A 51 -8.26 2.08 -4.48
C PHE A 51 -6.94 1.80 -5.21
N PRO A 52 -5.79 2.23 -4.66
CA PRO A 52 -4.50 1.91 -5.24
C PRO A 52 -4.31 0.41 -5.46
N LYS A 53 -3.72 0.06 -6.60
CA LYS A 53 -3.41 -1.33 -6.94
C LYS A 53 -2.33 -1.86 -6.01
N ARG A 54 -2.51 -3.10 -5.57
CA ARG A 54 -1.54 -3.75 -4.70
C ARG A 54 -0.32 -4.23 -5.51
N VAL A 55 0.86 -4.06 -4.95
CA VAL A 55 2.13 -4.57 -5.48
C VAL A 55 2.58 -5.75 -4.63
N HIS A 56 3.06 -6.81 -5.28
CA HIS A 56 3.63 -7.98 -4.60
C HIS A 56 5.14 -7.80 -4.49
N LEU A 57 5.63 -7.51 -3.28
CA LEU A 57 7.07 -7.48 -3.00
C LEU A 57 7.66 -8.90 -2.97
N SER A 58 6.83 -9.89 -2.62
CA SER A 58 7.16 -11.31 -2.64
C SER A 58 5.89 -12.13 -2.79
N LEU A 59 6.02 -13.46 -2.93
CA LEU A 59 4.89 -14.40 -3.07
C LEU A 59 3.81 -14.26 -1.98
N ARG A 60 4.19 -13.83 -0.77
CA ARG A 60 3.26 -13.65 0.37
C ARG A 60 3.10 -12.19 0.79
N CYS A 61 3.95 -11.29 0.31
CA CYS A 61 3.98 -9.90 0.74
C CYS A 61 3.31 -9.00 -0.28
N THR A 62 2.13 -8.52 0.08
CA THR A 62 1.40 -7.48 -0.64
C THR A 62 1.57 -6.14 0.08
N ALA A 63 1.92 -5.10 -0.66
CA ALA A 63 1.97 -3.73 -0.17
C ALA A 63 1.37 -2.76 -1.19
N TRP A 64 1.13 -1.54 -0.75
CA TRP A 64 0.62 -0.45 -1.57
C TRP A 64 1.65 0.69 -1.60
N PRO A 65 1.87 1.33 -2.76
CA PRO A 65 2.78 2.46 -2.86
C PRO A 65 2.23 3.66 -2.09
N ASN A 66 3.07 4.28 -1.27
CA ASN A 66 2.67 5.37 -0.39
C ASN A 66 2.20 6.60 -1.18
N ARG A 67 2.82 6.88 -2.32
CA ARG A 67 2.43 8.00 -3.20
C ARG A 67 0.97 7.91 -3.64
N GLU A 68 0.51 6.70 -3.96
CA GLU A 68 -0.88 6.48 -4.36
C GLU A 68 -1.81 6.44 -3.15
N LEU A 69 -1.34 5.90 -2.01
CA LEU A 69 -2.09 5.99 -0.75
C LEU A 69 -2.31 7.44 -0.31
N HIS A 70 -1.30 8.31 -0.43
CA HIS A 70 -1.41 9.74 -0.13
C HIS A 70 -2.44 10.43 -1.03
N LYS A 71 -2.42 10.16 -2.34
CA LYS A 71 -3.45 10.66 -3.26
C LYS A 71 -4.85 10.16 -2.89
N TRP A 72 -4.97 8.89 -2.49
CA TRP A 72 -6.25 8.33 -2.06
C TRP A 72 -6.72 8.90 -0.72
N LEU A 73 -5.81 9.13 0.23
CA LEU A 73 -6.12 9.73 1.53
C LEU A 73 -6.54 11.20 1.40
N ALA A 74 -5.94 11.93 0.45
CA ALA A 74 -6.36 13.29 0.11
C ALA A 74 -7.79 13.32 -0.46
N ASP A 75 -8.13 12.39 -1.37
CA ASP A 75 -9.41 12.39 -2.08
C ASP A 75 -10.03 10.99 -2.25
N PRO A 76 -10.54 10.34 -1.19
CA PRO A 76 -10.94 8.93 -1.26
C PRO A 76 -12.17 8.66 -2.12
N LEU A 77 -12.98 9.70 -2.41
CA LEU A 77 -14.18 9.60 -3.26
C LEU A 77 -13.87 9.83 -4.75
N ASN A 78 -12.92 10.71 -5.06
CA ASN A 78 -12.56 11.08 -6.43
C ASN A 78 -11.33 10.31 -6.95
N TYR A 79 -10.61 9.61 -6.07
CA TYR A 79 -9.45 8.83 -6.45
C TYR A 79 -9.78 7.76 -7.49
N ARG A 80 -9.02 7.77 -8.58
CA ARG A 80 -9.01 6.76 -9.63
C ARG A 80 -7.60 6.24 -9.76
N ALA A 81 -7.42 4.93 -9.59
CA ALA A 81 -6.12 4.32 -9.85
C ALA A 81 -5.81 4.43 -11.34
N ALA A 82 -4.62 4.93 -11.68
CA ALA A 82 -4.13 4.83 -13.05
C ALA A 82 -4.01 3.34 -13.43
N PRO A 83 -4.32 2.94 -14.68
CA PRO A 83 -4.07 1.59 -15.12
C PRO A 83 -2.58 1.32 -14.93
N ALA A 84 -2.27 0.35 -14.07
CA ALA A 84 -0.91 0.07 -13.63
C ALA A 84 -0.01 -0.25 -14.82
N ALA A 85 0.68 0.77 -15.32
CA ALA A 85 1.92 0.58 -16.03
C ALA A 85 2.93 0.02 -15.01
N ASN A 86 3.70 -0.99 -15.40
CA ASN A 86 4.90 -1.49 -14.72
C ASN A 86 4.66 -2.58 -13.66
N SER A 87 4.43 -3.82 -14.09
CA SER A 87 4.88 -5.06 -13.40
C SER A 87 4.71 -6.27 -14.32
N THR A 88 5.31 -6.24 -15.51
CA THR A 88 5.57 -7.45 -16.31
C THR A 88 6.82 -7.19 -17.14
N GLU A 89 7.98 -7.32 -16.49
CA GLU A 89 9.22 -7.62 -17.18
C GLU A 89 9.97 -8.62 -16.29
N VAL A 90 9.80 -9.91 -16.60
CA VAL A 90 10.86 -10.91 -16.54
C VAL A 90 10.50 -11.98 -17.56
N ALA A 91 11.38 -12.12 -18.55
CA ALA A 91 11.40 -13.14 -19.59
C ALA A 91 11.79 -14.52 -19.03
#